data_AF-A0A7Y3AVW4-F1
#
_entry.id   AF-A0A7Y3AVW4-F1
#
_cell.length_a   1.000
_cell.length_b   1.000
_cell.length_c   1.000
_cell.angle_alpha   90.00
_cell.angle_beta   90.00
_cell.angle_gamma   90.00
#
_symmetry.space_group_name_H-M   'P 1'
#
loop_
_entity.id
_entity.type
_entity.pdbx_description
1 polymer ?
#
loop_
_entity_poly.entity_id
_entity_poly.type
_entity_poly.pdbx_seq_one_letter_code
_entity_poly.pdbx_strand_id
1 'polypeptide(L)'
;LSTAVLNLNNLRDIESDKKANKNTLIVKIGRSKGKAYHYALIILAFIFMLTFVGNHFYSWKSAICLVAFVPLFIHLRSVKKIENPKNFDPELKKVAISTFLLGFLFFIVYNYFL
;
A
#
# COMPACT_ATOMS: atom_id res chain seq x y z
N LEU A 1 0.01 -1.78 -5.73
CA LEU A 1 0.32 -1.88 -4.28
C LEU A 1 1.81 -2.09 -3.99
N SER A 2 2.57 -2.85 -4.79
CA SER A 2 4.03 -3.00 -4.60
C SER A 2 4.79 -1.67 -4.51
N THR A 3 4.40 -0.68 -5.32
CA THR A 3 4.96 0.68 -5.24
C THR A 3 4.69 1.35 -3.89
N ALA A 4 3.57 1.05 -3.21
CA ALA A 4 3.29 1.58 -1.88
C ALA A 4 4.26 0.98 -0.84
N VAL A 5 4.61 -0.30 -0.97
CA VAL A 5 5.64 -0.95 -0.14
C VAL A 5 6.99 -0.25 -0.32
N LEU A 6 7.41 -0.04 -1.57
CA LEU A 6 8.65 0.67 -1.89
C LEU A 6 8.65 2.12 -1.40
N ASN A 7 7.54 2.83 -1.60
CA ASN A 7 7.40 4.21 -1.15
C ASN A 7 7.52 4.35 0.37
N LEU A 8 6.87 3.46 1.12
CA LEU A 8 6.97 3.45 2.57
C LEU A 8 8.39 3.10 3.05
N ASN A 9 9.06 2.18 2.35
CA ASN A 9 10.47 1.87 2.58
C ASN A 9 11.36 3.12 2.38
N ASN A 10 11.18 3.87 1.30
CA ASN A 10 11.92 5.13 1.08
C ASN A 10 11.53 6.23 2.09
N LEU A 11 10.29 6.26 2.60
CA LEU A 11 9.87 7.17 3.67
C LEU A 11 10.56 6.88 5.01
N ARG A 12 10.79 5.60 5.32
CA ARG A 12 11.58 5.17 6.47
C ARG A 12 13.04 5.59 6.33
N ASP A 13 13.61 5.39 5.15
CA ASP A 13 15.05 5.52 4.92
C ASP A 13 15.48 6.90 4.41
N ILE A 14 14.60 7.91 4.43
CA ILE A 14 14.83 9.24 3.83
C ILE A 14 16.15 9.90 4.29
N GLU A 15 16.46 9.85 5.59
CA GLU A 15 17.67 10.49 6.14
C GLU A 15 18.95 9.75 5.70
N SER A 16 18.93 8.42 5.77
CA SER A 16 20.06 7.59 5.32
C SER A 16 20.26 7.69 3.81
N ASP A 17 19.18 7.69 3.03
CA ASP A 17 19.22 7.81 1.58
C ASP A 17 19.78 9.18 1.15
N LYS A 18 19.40 10.25 1.85
CA LYS A 18 19.95 11.59 1.63
C LYS A 18 21.44 11.67 1.95
N LYS A 19 21.87 11.10 3.09
CA LYS A 19 23.30 11.05 3.47
C LYS A 19 24.14 10.24 2.48
N ALA A 20 23.55 9.20 1.89
CA ALA A 20 24.18 8.35 0.88
C ALA A 20 24.08 8.92 -0.55
N ASN A 21 23.62 10.17 -0.73
CA ASN A 21 23.43 10.80 -2.04
C ASN A 21 22.54 10.00 -3.01
N LYS A 22 21.55 9.26 -2.49
CA LYS A 22 20.59 8.52 -3.34
C LYS A 22 19.53 9.47 -3.90
N ASN A 23 19.17 9.26 -5.17
CA ASN A 23 18.17 10.04 -5.88
C ASN A 23 16.76 9.44 -5.80
N THR A 24 16.33 8.95 -4.63
CA THR A 24 14.98 8.37 -4.47
C THR A 24 13.89 9.44 -4.63
N LEU A 25 12.69 9.03 -5.01
CA LEU A 25 11.56 9.95 -5.17
C LEU A 25 11.31 10.73 -3.87
N ILE A 26 11.37 10.05 -2.73
CA ILE A 26 11.16 10.65 -1.40
C ILE A 26 12.22 11.68 -1.04
N VAL A 27 13.50 11.46 -1.39
CA VAL A 27 14.56 12.47 -1.21
C VAL A 27 14.27 13.73 -2.03
N LYS A 28 13.75 13.59 -3.25
CA LYS A 28 13.42 14.72 -4.14
C LYS A 28 12.19 15.51 -3.70
N ILE A 29 11.10 14.83 -3.33
CA ILE A 29 9.80 15.48 -3.03
C ILE A 29 9.60 15.78 -1.54
N GLY A 30 10.42 15.18 -0.67
CA GLY A 30 10.33 15.30 0.79
C GLY A 30 9.27 14.42 1.43
N ARG A 31 9.36 14.26 2.76
CA ARG A 31 8.53 13.36 3.57
C ARG A 31 7.03 13.66 3.46
N SER A 32 6.65 14.94 3.48
CA SER A 32 5.23 15.35 3.44
C SER A 32 4.55 14.93 2.12
N LYS A 33 5.16 15.28 0.98
CA LYS A 33 4.66 14.86 -0.34
C LYS A 33 4.75 13.34 -0.53
N GLY A 34 5.78 12.71 0.05
CA GLY A 34 5.91 11.25 0.06
C GLY A 34 4.76 10.53 0.77
N LYS A 35 4.27 11.08 1.89
CA LYS A 35 3.06 10.57 2.56
C LYS A 35 1.82 10.79 1.70
N ALA A 36 1.64 11.96 1.10
CA ALA A 36 0.50 12.22 0.21
C ALA A 36 0.50 11.26 -1.00
N TYR A 37 1.68 11.00 -1.58
CA TYR A 37 1.84 10.00 -2.63
C TYR A 37 1.49 8.58 -2.16
N HIS A 38 1.89 8.21 -0.94
CA HIS A 38 1.51 6.92 -0.34
C HIS A 38 0.00 6.73 -0.25
N TYR A 39 -0.72 7.78 0.17
CA TYR A 39 -2.17 7.79 0.22
C TYR A 39 -2.79 7.59 -1.16
N ALA A 40 -2.30 8.33 -2.15
CA ALA A 40 -2.76 8.20 -3.52
C ALA A 40 -2.57 6.77 -4.04
N LEU A 41 -1.42 6.15 -3.79
CA LEU A 41 -1.14 4.77 -4.21
C LEU A 41 -2.14 3.74 -3.62
N ILE A 42 -2.49 3.87 -2.34
CA ILE A 42 -3.42 2.93 -1.69
C ILE A 42 -4.86 3.20 -2.16
N ILE A 43 -5.28 4.46 -2.25
CA ILE A 43 -6.63 4.83 -2.69
C ILE A 43 -6.86 4.43 -4.16
N LEU A 44 -5.93 4.73 -5.05
CA LEU A 44 -6.03 4.34 -6.46
C LEU A 44 -6.04 2.82 -6.63
N ALA A 45 -5.21 2.09 -5.87
CA ALA A 45 -5.25 0.63 -5.89
C ALA A 45 -6.62 0.08 -5.45
N PHE A 46 -7.24 0.69 -4.44
CA PHE A 46 -8.59 0.31 -4.00
C PHE A 46 -9.63 0.61 -5.07
N ILE A 47 -9.61 1.79 -5.68
CA ILE A 47 -10.55 2.18 -6.75
C ILE A 47 -10.45 1.22 -7.94
N PHE A 48 -9.23 0.90 -8.39
CA PHE A 48 -9.04 -0.05 -9.49
C PHE A 48 -9.51 -1.44 -9.13
N MET A 49 -9.24 -1.92 -7.90
CA MET A 49 -9.75 -3.22 -7.46
C MET A 49 -11.27 -3.24 -7.39
N LEU A 50 -11.87 -2.19 -6.84
CA LEU A 50 -13.33 -2.06 -6.74
C LEU A 50 -13.97 -2.03 -8.12
N THR A 51 -13.38 -1.29 -9.06
CA THR A 51 -13.83 -1.23 -10.46
C THR A 51 -13.71 -2.59 -11.14
N PHE A 52 -12.60 -3.31 -10.92
CA PHE A 52 -12.40 -4.65 -11.45
C PHE A 52 -13.48 -5.62 -10.94
N VAL A 53 -13.70 -5.65 -9.61
CA VAL A 53 -14.72 -6.49 -8.97
C VAL A 53 -16.13 -6.14 -9.46
N GLY A 54 -16.44 -4.85 -9.63
CA GLY A 54 -17.73 -4.41 -10.17
C GLY A 54 -17.97 -4.84 -11.61
N ASN A 55 -16.95 -4.76 -12.47
CA ASN A 55 -17.05 -5.18 -13.87
C ASN A 55 -17.08 -6.71 -14.03
N HIS A 56 -16.46 -7.46 -13.10
CA HIS A 56 -16.40 -8.93 -13.09
C HIS A 56 -17.14 -9.50 -11.89
N PHE A 57 -18.33 -8.98 -11.62
CA PHE A 57 -19.15 -9.41 -10.50
C PHE A 57 -19.97 -10.65 -10.89
N TYR A 58 -19.54 -11.81 -10.43
CA TYR A 58 -20.26 -13.08 -10.63
C TYR A 58 -21.00 -13.53 -9.37
N SER A 59 -20.43 -13.27 -8.19
CA SER A 59 -20.98 -13.65 -6.90
C SER A 59 -20.40 -12.74 -5.80
N TRP A 60 -20.99 -12.75 -4.60
CA TRP A 60 -20.44 -12.07 -3.42
C TRP A 60 -18.99 -12.48 -3.13
N LYS A 61 -18.58 -13.68 -3.55
CA LYS A 61 -17.20 -14.17 -3.44
C LYS A 61 -16.18 -13.30 -4.20
N SER A 62 -16.59 -12.69 -5.33
CA SER A 62 -15.76 -11.74 -6.10
C SER A 62 -15.20 -10.61 -5.22
N ALA A 63 -15.94 -10.20 -4.18
CA ALA A 63 -15.55 -9.13 -3.27
C ALA A 63 -14.63 -9.56 -2.11
N ILE A 64 -14.36 -10.85 -1.90
CA ILE A 64 -13.53 -11.34 -0.78
C ILE A 64 -12.12 -10.72 -0.80
N CYS A 65 -11.55 -10.54 -2.00
CA CYS A 65 -10.24 -9.91 -2.17
C CYS A 65 -10.17 -8.48 -1.60
N LEU A 66 -11.29 -7.76 -1.51
CA LEU A 66 -11.35 -6.40 -0.96
C LEU A 66 -11.09 -6.35 0.56
N VAL A 67 -11.24 -7.47 1.28
CA VAL A 67 -10.94 -7.57 2.72
C VAL A 67 -9.48 -7.22 3.01
N ALA A 68 -8.56 -7.48 2.07
CA ALA A 68 -7.15 -7.12 2.20
C ALA A 68 -6.91 -5.59 2.33
N PHE A 69 -7.89 -4.74 1.99
CA PHE A 69 -7.80 -3.29 2.16
C PHE A 69 -8.15 -2.79 3.56
N VAL A 70 -8.84 -3.59 4.39
CA VAL A 70 -9.17 -3.23 5.78
C VAL A 70 -7.91 -2.83 6.58
N PRO A 71 -6.86 -3.68 6.67
CA PRO A 71 -5.63 -3.29 7.35
C PRO A 71 -4.91 -2.11 6.68
N LEU A 72 -5.05 -1.93 5.36
CA LEU A 72 -4.44 -0.82 4.63
C LEU A 72 -5.08 0.53 4.99
N PHE A 73 -6.39 0.59 5.19
CA PHE A 73 -7.06 1.83 5.62
C PHE A 73 -6.70 2.21 7.06
N ILE A 74 -6.52 1.23 7.94
CA ILE A 74 -6.01 1.47 9.30
C ILE A 74 -4.56 1.97 9.23
N HIS A 75 -3.73 1.34 8.40
CA HIS A 75 -2.35 1.73 8.14
C HIS A 75 -2.22 3.20 7.68
N LEU A 76 -3.09 3.67 6.79
CA LEU A 76 -3.08 5.08 6.36
C LEU A 76 -3.20 6.04 7.54
N ARG A 77 -4.12 5.77 8.48
CA ARG A 77 -4.29 6.61 9.69
C ARG A 77 -3.02 6.65 10.54
N SER A 78 -2.33 5.52 10.69
CA SER A 78 -1.04 5.44 11.38
C SER A 78 0.05 6.25 10.67
N VAL A 79 0.19 6.09 9.35
CA VAL A 79 1.19 6.80 8.52
C VAL A 79 1.09 8.33 8.66
N LYS A 80 -0.12 8.87 8.82
CA LYS A 80 -0.31 10.32 9.03
C LYS A 80 0.47 10.82 10.23
N LYS A 81 0.32 10.11 11.36
CA LYS A 81 0.84 10.49 12.69
C LYS A 81 2.35 10.24 12.85
N ILE A 82 2.98 9.52 11.93
CA ILE A 82 4.40 9.13 12.06
C ILE A 82 5.34 10.31 11.74
N GLU A 83 5.94 10.89 12.78
CA GLU A 83 6.98 11.93 12.64
C GLU A 83 8.39 11.34 12.60
N ASN A 84 8.67 10.35 13.45
CA ASN A 84 9.95 9.65 13.47
C ASN A 84 10.02 8.59 12.36
N PRO A 85 11.01 8.61 11.45
CA PRO A 85 11.16 7.60 10.38
C PRO A 85 11.17 6.15 10.87
N LYS A 86 11.73 5.85 12.05
CA LYS A 86 11.79 4.47 12.59
C LYS A 86 10.41 3.87 12.83
N ASN A 87 9.40 4.70 13.09
CA ASN A 87 8.04 4.22 13.34
C ASN A 87 7.34 3.72 12.06
N PHE A 88 7.97 3.83 10.88
CA PHE A 88 7.47 3.21 9.66
C PHE A 88 7.73 1.70 9.58
N ASP A 89 8.66 1.13 10.37
CA ASP A 89 8.98 -0.31 10.30
C ASP A 89 7.77 -1.23 10.55
N PRO A 90 6.95 -1.02 11.60
CA PRO A 90 5.74 -1.82 11.80
C PRO A 90 4.74 -1.64 10.67
N GLU A 91 4.64 -0.44 10.12
CA GLU A 91 3.72 -0.09 9.04
C GLU A 91 4.17 -0.69 7.69
N LEU A 92 5.48 -0.86 7.48
CA LEU A 92 6.05 -1.52 6.31
C LEU A 92 5.64 -2.99 6.24
N LYS A 93 5.68 -3.68 7.39
CA LYS A 93 5.21 -5.07 7.48
C LYS A 93 3.72 -5.18 7.14
N LYS A 94 2.89 -4.25 7.63
CA LYS A 94 1.44 -4.24 7.36
C LYS A 94 1.12 -4.07 5.87
N VAL A 95 1.75 -3.09 5.20
CA VAL A 95 1.51 -2.87 3.76
C VAL A 95 2.01 -4.05 2.91
N ALA A 96 3.15 -4.65 3.27
CA ALA A 96 3.70 -5.81 2.56
C ALA A 96 2.79 -7.04 2.68
N ILE A 97 2.37 -7.39 3.90
CA ILE A 97 1.46 -8.52 4.15
C ILE A 97 0.11 -8.29 3.47
N SER A 98 -0.44 -7.07 3.54
CA SER A 98 -1.72 -6.77 2.89
C SER A 98 -1.61 -6.85 1.36
N THR A 99 -0.46 -6.45 0.79
CA THR A 99 -0.20 -6.58 -0.66
C THR A 99 -0.14 -8.05 -1.08
N PHE A 100 0.57 -8.88 -0.30
CA PHE A 100 0.62 -10.32 -0.54
C PHE A 100 -0.77 -10.96 -0.41
N LEU A 101 -1.49 -10.65 0.67
CA LEU A 101 -2.83 -11.17 0.94
C LEU A 101 -3.81 -10.81 -0.18
N LEU A 102 -3.76 -9.57 -0.70
CA LEU A 102 -4.60 -9.18 -1.83
C LEU A 102 -4.32 -10.06 -3.06
N GLY A 103 -3.05 -10.23 -3.43
CA GLY A 103 -2.69 -11.05 -4.59
C GLY A 103 -3.10 -12.52 -4.42
N PHE A 104 -2.90 -13.07 -3.22
CA PHE A 104 -3.29 -14.43 -2.88
C PHE A 104 -4.80 -14.64 -2.92
N LEU A 105 -5.58 -13.77 -2.26
CA LEU A 105 -7.04 -13.83 -2.29
C LEU A 105 -7.59 -13.63 -3.70
N PHE A 106 -7.02 -12.67 -4.45
CA PHE A 106 -7.41 -12.43 -5.83
C PHE A 106 -7.23 -13.68 -6.70
N PHE A 107 -6.07 -14.33 -6.62
CA PHE A 107 -5.79 -15.56 -7.34
C PHE A 107 -6.81 -16.66 -6.99
N ILE A 108 -7.03 -16.91 -5.70
CA ILE A 108 -7.97 -17.94 -5.24
C ILE A 108 -9.41 -17.65 -5.72
N VAL A 109 -9.88 -16.41 -5.56
CA VAL A 109 -11.26 -16.04 -5.90
C VAL A 109 -11.54 -16.18 -7.40
N TYR A 110 -10.61 -15.73 -8.25
CA TYR A 110 -10.83 -15.64 -9.70
C TYR A 110 -10.26 -16.80 -10.52
N ASN A 111 -9.55 -17.75 -9.91
CA ASN A 111 -9.05 -18.95 -10.62
C ASN A 111 -9.60 -20.26 -10.06
N TYR A 112 -10.05 -20.29 -8.79
CA TYR A 112 -10.58 -21.51 -8.17
C TYR A 112 -12.08 -21.45 -7.86
N PHE A 113 -12.63 -20.28 -7.53
CA PHE A 113 -14.03 -20.15 -7.12
C PHE A 113 -14.96 -19.60 -8.19
N LEU A 114 -14.41 -18.93 -9.20
CA LEU A 114 -15.09 -18.32 -10.35
C LEU A 114 -14.40 -18.81 -11.61
#